data_AF-A0A022MNI2-F1
#
_entry.id   AF-A0A022MNI2-F1
#
_cell.length_a   1.000
_cell.length_b   1.000
_cell.length_c   1.000
_cell.angle_alpha   90.00
_cell.angle_beta   90.00
_cell.angle_gamma   90.00
#
_symmetry.space_group_name_H-M   'P 1'
#
loop_
_entity.id
_entity.type
_entity.pdbx_description
1 polymer ?
#
loop_
_entity_poly.entity_id
_entity_poly.type
_entity_poly.pdbx_seq_one_letter_code
_entity_poly.pdbx_strand_id
1 'polypeptide(L)'
;MFGSKKTNDEKAAAAALRELRLAAGGVGKMMIRKDPLRFTSPGQMDVPVVGATITVDRGEAAKRITATRVALAGPFALLMKKDATRMFLTIEGTDGSAMILGVSASKELAARKLALLVQTKYPAPAAE
;
A
#
# COMPACT_ATOMS: atom_id res chain seq x y z
N MET A 1 -0.40 24.83 33.99
CA MET A 1 -0.02 23.48 34.45
C MET A 1 0.42 22.66 33.25
N PHE A 2 1.54 21.95 33.42
CA PHE A 2 2.36 21.35 32.36
C PHE A 2 1.62 20.33 31.49
N GLY A 3 1.83 20.46 30.17
CA GLY A 3 1.33 19.52 29.17
C GLY A 3 1.77 18.09 29.45
N SER A 4 0.80 17.18 29.51
CA SER A 4 1.02 15.75 29.56
C SER A 4 1.97 15.36 28.43
N LYS A 5 3.20 14.96 28.80
CA LYS A 5 4.15 14.37 27.86
C LYS A 5 3.45 13.16 27.27
N LYS A 6 3.29 13.12 25.94
CA LYS A 6 2.79 11.94 25.22
C LYS A 6 3.43 10.68 25.79
N THR A 7 2.62 9.67 26.05
CA THR A 7 3.11 8.38 26.53
C THR A 7 4.10 7.80 25.52
N ASN A 8 4.97 6.88 25.95
CA ASN A 8 5.94 6.28 25.03
C ASN A 8 5.23 5.56 23.86
N ASP A 9 4.03 5.03 24.11
CA ASP A 9 3.20 4.37 23.10
C ASP A 9 2.64 5.35 22.07
N GLU A 10 2.15 6.52 22.50
CA GLU A 10 1.70 7.57 21.58
C GLU A 10 2.84 8.11 20.71
N LYS A 11 4.05 8.17 21.25
CA LYS A 11 5.25 8.56 20.48
C LYS A 11 5.63 7.49 19.47
N ALA A 12 5.57 6.21 19.85
CA ALA A 12 5.84 5.08 18.96
C ALA A 12 4.82 5.02 17.81
N ALA A 13 3.53 5.19 18.11
CA ALA A 13 2.47 5.25 17.10
C ALA A 13 2.63 6.44 16.15
N ALA A 14 3.00 7.61 16.67
CA ALA A 14 3.28 8.79 15.84
C ALA A 14 4.51 8.60 14.94
N ALA A 15 5.55 7.94 15.43
CA ALA A 15 6.74 7.60 14.66
C ALA A 15 6.40 6.60 13.54
N ALA A 16 5.65 5.53 13.86
CA ALA A 16 5.20 4.54 12.88
C ALA A 16 4.33 5.15 11.77
N LEU A 17 3.42 6.08 12.12
CA LEU A 17 2.62 6.81 11.14
C LEU A 17 3.47 7.72 10.25
N ARG A 18 4.48 8.39 10.83
CA ARG A 18 5.40 9.25 10.06
C ARG A 18 6.21 8.42 9.06
N GLU A 19 6.73 7.28 9.50
CA GLU A 19 7.50 6.37 8.66
C GLU A 19 6.66 5.79 7.52
N LEU A 20 5.43 5.36 7.83
CA LEU A 20 4.48 4.87 6.83
C LEU A 20 4.17 5.95 5.78
N ARG A 21 3.97 7.21 6.19
CA ARG A 21 3.77 8.35 5.26
C ARG A 21 4.99 8.63 4.40
N LEU A 22 6.20 8.53 4.95
CA LEU A 22 7.44 8.71 4.19
C LEU A 22 7.61 7.59 3.16
N ALA A 23 7.31 6.34 3.53
CA ALA A 23 7.33 5.20 2.62
C ALA A 23 6.30 5.36 1.49
N ALA A 24 5.06 5.74 1.81
CA ALA A 24 4.02 6.03 0.83
C ALA A 24 4.38 7.23 -0.08
N GLY A 25 5.00 8.28 0.48
CA GLY A 25 5.50 9.43 -0.28
C GLY A 25 6.60 9.05 -1.28
N GLY A 26 7.47 8.09 -0.92
CA GLY A 26 8.48 7.54 -1.84
C GLY A 26 7.87 6.87 -3.07
N VAL A 27 6.67 6.27 -2.91
CA VAL A 27 5.88 5.72 -4.01
C VAL A 27 5.18 6.84 -4.78
N GLY A 28 4.57 7.80 -4.09
CA GLY A 28 4.06 9.07 -4.64
C GLY A 28 2.74 8.98 -5.41
N LYS A 29 2.03 7.86 -5.33
CA LYS A 29 0.72 7.60 -5.99
C LYS A 29 -0.43 7.34 -5.01
N MET A 30 -0.14 7.38 -3.72
CA MET A 30 -1.11 7.17 -2.66
C MET A 30 -0.90 8.18 -1.53
N MET A 31 -1.95 8.39 -0.77
CA MET A 31 -1.95 9.16 0.47
C MET A 31 -2.36 8.26 1.64
N ILE A 32 -2.11 8.74 2.86
CA ILE A 32 -2.48 8.02 4.08
C ILE A 32 -3.41 8.89 4.91
N ARG A 33 -4.65 8.46 5.01
CA ARG A 33 -5.64 9.03 5.92
C ARG A 33 -5.37 8.47 7.33
N LYS A 34 -5.38 9.33 8.34
CA LYS A 34 -5.06 8.96 9.74
C LYS A 34 -6.26 8.40 10.49
N ASP A 35 -7.47 8.73 10.06
CA ASP A 35 -8.70 8.40 10.76
C ASP A 35 -9.86 8.18 9.76
N PRO A 36 -10.28 6.92 9.51
CA PRO A 36 -9.55 5.68 9.84
C PRO A 36 -8.21 5.57 9.08
N LEU A 37 -7.30 4.72 9.56
CA LEU A 37 -5.99 4.51 8.93
C LEU A 37 -6.13 3.76 7.59
N ARG A 38 -6.11 4.51 6.48
CA ARG A 38 -6.38 3.98 5.13
C ARG A 38 -5.40 4.51 4.10
N PHE A 39 -5.06 3.67 3.12
CA PHE A 39 -4.48 4.08 1.86
C PHE A 39 -5.57 4.68 0.97
N THR A 40 -5.31 5.84 0.40
CA THR A 40 -6.25 6.53 -0.49
C THR A 40 -5.54 6.91 -1.79
N SER A 41 -6.24 6.81 -2.91
CA SER A 41 -5.76 7.26 -4.21
C SER A 41 -6.93 7.75 -5.06
N PRO A 42 -6.78 8.85 -5.84
CA PRO A 42 -7.87 9.36 -6.67
C PRO A 42 -8.44 8.30 -7.62
N GLY A 43 -9.76 8.10 -7.58
CA GLY A 43 -10.45 7.15 -8.46
C GLY A 43 -10.34 5.68 -8.08
N GLN A 44 -9.80 5.36 -6.89
CA GLN A 44 -9.77 3.99 -6.36
C GLN A 44 -10.44 3.90 -5.00
N MET A 45 -10.82 2.68 -4.60
CA MET A 45 -11.36 2.43 -3.27
C MET A 45 -10.28 2.63 -2.21
N ASP A 46 -10.67 3.22 -1.09
CA ASP A 46 -9.79 3.35 0.08
C ASP A 46 -9.57 1.97 0.70
N VAL A 47 -8.31 1.62 0.99
CA VAL A 47 -7.92 0.32 1.55
C VAL A 47 -7.43 0.49 2.99
N PRO A 48 -7.93 -0.27 3.98
CA PRO A 48 -7.40 -0.21 5.34
C PRO A 48 -5.92 -0.59 5.37
N VAL A 49 -5.11 0.11 6.17
CA VAL A 49 -3.67 -0.21 6.29
C VAL A 49 -3.45 -1.47 7.13
N VAL A 50 -4.28 -1.67 8.14
CA VAL A 50 -4.16 -2.80 9.08
C VAL A 50 -4.54 -4.09 8.36
N GLY A 51 -3.63 -5.07 8.38
CA GLY A 51 -3.80 -6.34 7.69
C GLY A 51 -3.71 -6.26 6.17
N ALA A 52 -3.29 -5.11 5.62
CA ALA A 52 -3.17 -4.97 4.18
C ALA A 52 -2.04 -5.83 3.63
N THR A 53 -2.31 -6.57 2.56
CA THR A 53 -1.30 -7.29 1.80
C THR A 53 -0.85 -6.43 0.62
N ILE A 54 0.45 -6.10 0.60
CA ILE A 54 1.06 -5.33 -0.48
C ILE A 54 1.93 -6.23 -1.35
N THR A 55 1.62 -6.28 -2.65
CA THR A 55 2.36 -7.04 -3.66
C THR A 55 2.98 -6.09 -4.69
N VAL A 56 4.24 -6.33 -5.05
CA VAL A 56 5.03 -5.50 -5.97
C VAL A 56 5.45 -6.35 -7.17
N ASP A 57 4.93 -6.04 -8.37
CA ASP A 57 5.22 -6.79 -9.59
C ASP A 57 5.89 -5.94 -10.68
N ARG A 58 6.93 -6.49 -11.32
CA ARG A 58 7.49 -5.98 -12.59
C ARG A 58 6.60 -6.44 -13.73
N GLY A 59 6.30 -5.55 -14.69
CA GLY A 59 5.49 -5.85 -15.87
C GLY A 59 5.98 -7.03 -16.74
N GLU A 60 7.18 -7.56 -16.49
CA GLU A 60 7.67 -8.82 -17.05
C GLU A 60 7.46 -10.00 -16.09
N ALA A 61 6.25 -10.58 -16.11
CA ALA A 61 6.00 -11.97 -15.74
C ALA A 61 4.59 -12.37 -16.19
N ALA A 62 4.46 -12.75 -17.46
CA ALA A 62 3.22 -13.11 -18.16
C ALA A 62 2.46 -14.36 -17.62
N LYS A 63 2.57 -14.72 -16.34
CA LYS A 63 1.84 -15.87 -15.75
C LYS A 63 1.21 -15.64 -14.38
N ARG A 64 1.50 -14.54 -13.70
CA ARG A 64 0.88 -14.17 -12.41
C ARG A 64 0.17 -12.81 -12.49
N ILE A 65 -0.52 -12.54 -13.59
CA ILE A 65 -1.59 -11.55 -13.56
C ILE A 65 -2.73 -12.24 -12.81
N THR A 66 -2.60 -12.28 -11.48
CA THR A 66 -3.54 -12.91 -10.55
C THR A 66 -4.94 -12.44 -10.92
N ALA A 67 -5.90 -13.37 -11.06
CA ALA A 67 -7.26 -13.09 -11.53
C ALA A 67 -7.90 -11.86 -10.85
N THR A 68 -7.48 -11.57 -9.61
CA THR A 68 -7.74 -10.36 -8.84
C THR A 68 -7.49 -9.06 -9.63
N ARG A 69 -6.39 -8.94 -10.37
CA ARG A 69 -6.07 -7.73 -11.15
C ARG A 69 -6.98 -7.53 -12.36
N VAL A 70 -7.39 -8.61 -13.03
CA VAL A 70 -8.34 -8.57 -14.14
C VAL A 70 -9.76 -8.30 -13.63
N ALA A 71 -10.13 -8.91 -12.50
CA ALA A 71 -11.40 -8.66 -11.83
C ALA A 71 -11.53 -7.20 -11.33
N LEU A 72 -10.44 -6.61 -10.84
CA LEU A 72 -10.45 -5.26 -10.26
C LEU A 72 -10.22 -4.13 -11.27
N ALA A 73 -9.33 -4.30 -12.24
CA ALA A 73 -8.97 -3.23 -13.19
C ALA A 73 -9.59 -3.41 -14.60
N GLY A 74 -10.35 -4.48 -14.81
CA GLY A 74 -11.05 -4.75 -16.07
C GLY A 74 -10.10 -4.82 -17.29
N PRO A 75 -10.58 -4.50 -18.50
CA PRO A 75 -9.78 -4.60 -19.73
C PRO A 75 -8.54 -3.66 -19.74
N PHE A 76 -8.48 -2.65 -18.86
CA PHE A 76 -7.31 -1.78 -18.70
C PHE A 76 -6.09 -2.49 -18.11
N ALA A 77 -6.28 -3.60 -17.38
CA ALA A 77 -5.19 -4.44 -16.88
C ALA A 77 -4.32 -5.00 -18.02
N LEU A 78 -4.95 -5.31 -19.16
CA LEU A 78 -4.28 -5.81 -20.35
C LEU A 78 -3.67 -4.67 -21.19
N LEU A 79 -4.26 -3.47 -21.17
CA LEU A 79 -3.74 -2.33 -21.91
C LEU A 79 -2.45 -1.75 -21.27
N MET A 80 -2.31 -1.85 -19.95
CA MET A 80 -1.10 -1.43 -19.22
C MET A 80 0.10 -2.39 -19.36
N LYS A 81 -0.07 -3.49 -20.13
CA LYS A 81 0.92 -4.57 -20.32
C LYS A 81 2.14 -4.19 -21.17
N LYS A 82 2.15 -3.03 -21.83
CA LYS A 82 3.15 -2.73 -22.88
C LYS A 82 4.40 -1.97 -22.41
N ASP A 83 4.45 -1.52 -21.16
CA ASP A 83 5.59 -0.76 -20.62
C ASP A 83 6.35 -1.55 -19.53
N ALA A 84 7.47 -2.18 -19.92
CA ALA A 84 8.41 -2.82 -18.98
C ALA A 84 9.09 -1.84 -18.00
N THR A 85 8.87 -0.53 -18.18
CA THR A 85 9.33 0.54 -17.30
C THR A 85 8.41 0.78 -16.10
N ARG A 86 7.26 0.09 -16.06
CA ARG A 86 6.24 0.24 -15.02
C ARG A 86 6.16 -1.00 -14.14
N MET A 87 6.07 -0.71 -12.86
CA MET A 87 5.80 -1.62 -11.76
C MET A 87 4.34 -1.45 -11.36
N PHE A 88 3.75 -2.51 -10.82
CA PHE A 88 2.42 -2.44 -10.26
C PHE A 88 2.47 -2.81 -8.79
N LEU A 89 1.91 -1.91 -7.98
CA LEU A 89 1.70 -2.12 -6.55
C LEU A 89 0.24 -2.48 -6.34
N THR A 90 -0.04 -3.72 -5.92
CA THR A 90 -1.38 -4.11 -5.48
C THR A 90 -1.42 -4.03 -3.96
N ILE A 91 -2.46 -3.41 -3.42
CA ILE A 91 -2.74 -3.32 -1.99
C ILE A 91 -4.13 -3.93 -1.79
N GLU A 92 -4.22 -5.00 -1.01
CA GLU A 92 -5.45 -5.72 -0.70
C GLU A 92 -5.74 -5.58 0.79
N GLY A 93 -6.92 -5.08 1.14
CA GLY A 93 -7.41 -4.96 2.51
C GLY A 93 -8.12 -6.23 2.96
N THR A 94 -8.20 -6.42 4.28
CA THR A 94 -8.90 -7.56 4.89
C THR A 94 -10.42 -7.51 4.71
N ASP A 95 -10.95 -6.34 4.36
CA ASP A 95 -12.36 -6.09 4.06
C ASP A 95 -12.74 -6.36 2.59
N GLY A 96 -11.82 -6.92 1.80
CA GLY A 96 -12.00 -7.16 0.36
C GLY A 96 -11.81 -5.92 -0.51
N SER A 97 -11.46 -4.76 0.06
CA SER A 97 -11.06 -3.59 -0.71
C SER A 97 -9.69 -3.82 -1.35
N ALA A 98 -9.48 -3.26 -2.54
CA ALA A 98 -8.20 -3.38 -3.22
C ALA A 98 -7.89 -2.15 -4.07
N MET A 99 -6.60 -1.86 -4.19
CA MET A 99 -6.06 -0.73 -4.93
C MET A 99 -4.85 -1.18 -5.73
N ILE A 100 -4.76 -0.75 -7.00
CA ILE A 100 -3.66 -1.08 -7.91
C ILE A 100 -3.02 0.22 -8.42
N LEU A 101 -1.76 0.44 -8.10
CA LEU A 101 -1.04 1.65 -8.50
C LEU A 101 0.07 1.33 -9.48
N GLY A 102 0.05 2.01 -10.63
CA GLY A 102 1.20 2.05 -11.54
C GLY A 102 2.30 2.93 -10.97
N VAL A 103 3.47 2.35 -10.77
CA VAL A 103 4.66 2.99 -10.19
C VAL A 103 5.86 2.83 -11.12
N SER A 104 6.78 3.78 -11.13
CA SER A 104 7.97 3.67 -11.99
C SER A 104 8.92 2.60 -11.45
N ALA A 105 9.64 1.90 -12.34
CA ALA A 105 10.65 0.92 -11.94
C ALA A 105 11.73 1.49 -11.01
N SER A 106 12.09 2.78 -11.19
CA SER A 106 13.02 3.49 -10.30
C SER A 106 12.58 3.58 -8.84
N LYS A 107 11.29 3.41 -8.56
CA LYS A 107 10.69 3.47 -7.21
C LYS A 107 10.47 2.11 -6.57
N GLU A 108 10.97 1.03 -7.18
CA GLU A 108 10.77 -0.32 -6.67
C GLU A 108 11.28 -0.51 -5.25
N LEU A 109 12.47 0.02 -4.93
CA LEU A 109 13.01 -0.13 -3.58
C LEU A 109 12.09 0.54 -2.54
N ALA A 110 11.50 1.68 -2.87
CA ALA A 110 10.53 2.35 -2.01
C ALA A 110 9.23 1.53 -1.88
N ALA A 111 8.74 0.96 -2.98
CA ALA A 111 7.55 0.10 -2.98
C ALA A 111 7.74 -1.18 -2.15
N ARG A 112 8.90 -1.84 -2.26
CA ARG A 112 9.24 -3.02 -1.45
C ARG A 112 9.39 -2.68 0.03
N LYS A 113 10.02 -1.54 0.35
CA LYS A 113 10.13 -1.05 1.74
C LYS A 113 8.76 -0.77 2.33
N LEU A 114 7.85 -0.15 1.57
CA LEU A 114 6.48 0.07 2.00
C LEU A 114 5.78 -1.28 2.27
N ALA A 115 5.89 -2.24 1.36
CA ALA A 115 5.29 -3.56 1.52
C ALA A 115 5.78 -4.26 2.80
N LEU A 116 7.08 -4.28 3.03
CA LEU A 116 7.68 -4.85 4.23
C LEU A 116 7.21 -4.13 5.50
N LEU A 117 7.20 -2.80 5.49
CA LEU A 117 6.78 -2.00 6.64
C LEU A 117 5.33 -2.27 7.03
N VAL A 118 4.45 -2.41 6.05
CA VAL A 118 3.03 -2.69 6.29
C VAL A 118 2.85 -4.10 6.84
N GLN A 119 3.50 -5.09 6.24
CA GLN A 119 3.42 -6.48 6.70
C GLN A 119 4.01 -6.69 8.10
N THR A 120 5.05 -5.95 8.47
CA THR A 120 5.74 -6.09 9.77
C THR A 120 5.11 -5.28 10.89
N LYS A 121 4.62 -4.06 10.61
CA LYS A 121 4.11 -3.14 11.64
C LYS A 121 2.59 -3.08 11.72
N TYR A 122 1.89 -3.52 10.68
CA TYR A 122 0.44 -3.48 10.60
C TYR A 122 -0.11 -4.86 10.18
N PRO A 123 0.23 -5.95 10.91
CA PRO A 123 -0.27 -7.28 10.59
C PRO A 123 -1.79 -7.35 10.71
N ALA A 124 -2.38 -8.36 10.08
CA ALA A 124 -3.80 -8.66 10.28
C ALA A 124 -4.03 -9.01 11.77
N PRO A 125 -5.18 -8.63 12.35
CA PRO A 125 -5.55 -9.13 13.67
C PRO A 125 -5.55 -10.66 13.61
N ALA A 126 -4.88 -11.30 14.58
CA ALA A 126 -4.92 -12.75 14.69
C ALA A 126 -6.38 -13.17 14.80
N ALA A 127 -6.81 -14.10 13.94
CA ALA A 127 -8.12 -14.71 14.10
C ALA A 127 -8.08 -15.55 15.39
N GLU A 128 -8.74 -15.05 16.44
CA GLU A 128 -9.04 -15.82 17.66
C GLU A 128 -10.15 -16.85 17.40
#